data_AF-A0A3D4BL05-F1
#
_entry.id   AF-A0A3D4BL05-F1
#
_cell.length_a   1.000
_cell.length_b   1.000
_cell.length_c   1.000
_cell.angle_alpha   90.00
_cell.angle_beta   90.00
_cell.angle_gamma   90.00
#
_symmetry.space_group_name_H-M   'P 1'
#
loop_
_entity.id
_entity.type
_entity.pdbx_description
1 polymer ?
#
loop_
_entity_poly.entity_id
_entity_poly.type
_entity_poly.pdbx_seq_one_letter_code
_entity_poly.pdbx_strand_id
1 'polypeptide(L)' 'MDSINLNIKLDINQLLEAVKQLSPTDRLKINDAIWNDEIEIPIEHQKIVLDRVSESQIDPNRLLDWEEVSKNL' A
#
# COMPACT_ATOMS: atom_id res chain seq x y z
N MET A 1 -2.37 21.44 -20.08
CA MET A 1 -2.31 20.63 -18.84
C MET A 1 -1.89 21.61 -17.76
N ASP A 2 -2.86 22.25 -17.14
CA ASP A 2 -2.59 23.27 -16.13
C ASP A 2 -2.08 22.56 -14.87
N SER A 3 -0.80 22.75 -14.56
CA SER A 3 -0.19 22.23 -13.36
C SER A 3 -0.72 23.03 -12.16
N ILE A 4 -1.62 22.40 -11.39
CA ILE A 4 -2.10 22.97 -10.13
C ILE A 4 -0.95 22.90 -9.13
N ASN A 5 -0.20 23.99 -8.99
CA ASN A 5 0.77 24.16 -7.92
C ASN A 5 0.02 24.47 -6.62
N LEU A 6 -0.32 23.42 -5.86
CA LEU A 6 -0.93 23.56 -4.54
C LEU A 6 0.14 24.01 -3.52
N ASN A 7 0.32 25.32 -3.38
CA ASN A 7 1.10 25.90 -2.29
C ASN A 7 0.28 25.93 -0.99
N ILE A 8 -0.22 24.77 -0.55
CA ILE A 8 -1.06 24.64 0.64
C ILE A 8 -0.27 23.82 1.66
N LYS A 9 -0.04 24.38 2.86
CA LYS A 9 0.35 23.58 4.04
C LYS A 9 -0.85 22.75 4.44
N LEU A 10 -1.02 21.59 3.82
CA LEU A 10 -2.03 20.60 4.17
C LEU A 10 -1.50 19.73 5.31
N ASP A 11 -2.22 19.72 6.43
CA ASP A 11 -2.01 18.73 7.46
C ASP A 11 -2.49 17.35 6.97
N ILE A 12 -1.79 16.29 7.37
CA ILE A 12 -2.14 14.93 6.92
C ILE A 12 -3.55 14.55 7.34
N ASN A 13 -4.02 15.01 8.51
CA ASN A 13 -5.39 14.72 8.94
C ASN A 13 -6.42 15.42 8.05
N GLN A 14 -6.13 16.62 7.54
CA GLN A 14 -7.02 17.32 6.60
C GLN A 14 -7.11 16.59 5.27
N LEU A 15 -5.99 16.04 4.78
CA LEU A 15 -5.98 15.18 3.59
C LEU A 15 -6.82 13.92 3.81
N LEU A 16 -6.65 13.25 4.95
CA LEU A 16 -7.43 12.05 5.28
C LEU A 16 -8.93 12.34 5.36
N GLU A 17 -9.32 13.45 5.97
CA GLU A 17 -10.74 13.87 6.02
C GLU A 17 -11.29 14.18 4.62
N ALA A 18 -10.50 14.83 3.75
CA ALA A 18 -10.90 15.05 2.37
C ALA A 18 -11.10 13.73 1.61
N VAL A 19 -10.18 12.77 1.77
CA VAL A 19 -10.28 11.43 1.14
C VAL A 19 -11.52 10.67 1.60
N LYS A 20 -11.89 10.77 2.89
CA LYS A 20 -13.12 10.13 3.41
C LYS A 20 -14.40 10.66 2.80
N GLN A 21 -14.41 11.94 2.40
CA GLN A 21 -15.56 12.61 1.80
C GLN A 21 -15.73 12.30 0.30
N LEU A 22 -14.73 11.70 -0.34
CA LEU A 22 -14.78 11.33 -1.75
C LEU A 22 -15.77 10.19 -2.01
N SER A 23 -16.26 10.14 -3.25
CA SER A 23 -17.03 9.00 -3.75
C SER A 23 -16.20 7.71 -3.67
N PRO A 24 -16.83 6.52 -3.53
CA PRO A 24 -16.11 5.26 -3.57
C PRO A 24 -15.22 5.11 -4.81
N THR A 25 -15.71 5.55 -5.97
CA THR A 25 -14.97 5.50 -7.24
C THR A 25 -13.73 6.37 -7.24
N ASP A 26 -13.78 7.58 -6.67
CA ASP A 26 -12.60 8.45 -6.63
C ASP A 26 -11.60 8.02 -5.56
N ARG A 27 -12.06 7.39 -4.47
CA ARG A 27 -11.16 6.73 -3.50
C ARG A 27 -10.37 5.60 -4.14
N LEU A 28 -10.97 4.84 -5.05
CA LEU A 28 -10.26 3.79 -5.80
C LEU A 28 -9.16 4.40 -6.68
N LYS A 29 -9.42 5.52 -7.38
CA LYS A 29 -8.37 6.19 -8.16
C LYS A 29 -7.20 6.66 -7.31
N ILE A 30 -7.46 7.13 -6.07
CA ILE A 30 -6.40 7.50 -5.13
C ILE A 30 -5.64 6.25 -4.66
N ASN A 31 -6.34 5.15 -4.40
CA ASN A 31 -5.72 3.87 -4.08
C ASN A 31 -4.77 3.47 -5.22
N ASP A 32 -5.25 3.40 -6.46
CA ASP A 32 -4.43 3.03 -7.63
C ASP A 32 -3.23 3.97 -7.83
N ALA A 33 -3.36 5.26 -7.50
CA ALA A 33 -2.27 6.22 -7.60
C ALA A 33 -1.23 6.11 -6.46
N ILE A 34 -1.65 5.66 -5.28
CA ILE A 34 -0.77 5.41 -4.13
C ILE A 34 -0.05 4.08 -4.32
N TRP A 35 -0.78 3.04 -4.72
CA TRP A 35 -0.28 1.69 -4.89
C TRP A 35 0.48 1.55 -6.22
N ASN A 36 1.79 1.76 -6.16
CA ASN A 36 2.74 1.43 -7.23
C ASN A 36 3.51 0.14 -6.86
N ASP A 37 3.85 -0.68 -7.85
CA ASP A 37 4.65 -1.90 -7.65
C ASP A 37 6.08 -1.62 -7.11
N GLU A 38 6.52 -0.36 -7.19
CA GLU A 38 7.82 0.10 -6.69
C GLU A 38 7.76 0.73 -5.28
N ILE A 39 6.67 0.56 -4.53
CA ILE A 39 6.60 1.08 -3.15
C ILE A 39 7.66 0.39 -2.27
N GLU A 40 8.51 1.22 -1.65
CA GLU A 40 9.43 0.77 -0.61
C GLU A 40 8.66 0.33 0.64
N ILE A 41 9.14 -0.74 1.28
CA ILE A 41 8.62 -1.16 2.59
C ILE A 41 8.91 -0.04 3.60
N PRO A 42 7.91 0.46 4.35
CA PRO A 42 8.13 1.46 5.39
C PRO A 42 9.19 1.01 6.39
N ILE A 43 10.05 1.93 6.84
CA ILE A 43 11.22 1.64 7.68
C ILE A 43 10.82 0.85 8.94
N GLU A 44 9.68 1.21 9.55
CA GLU A 44 9.10 0.54 10.70
C GLU A 44 8.76 -0.94 10.46
N HIS A 45 8.53 -1.33 9.21
CA HIS A 45 8.16 -2.67 8.79
C HIS A 45 9.28 -3.42 8.05
N GLN A 46 10.36 -2.75 7.66
CA GLN A 46 11.45 -3.37 6.90
C GLN A 46 12.02 -4.58 7.62
N LYS A 47 12.31 -4.46 8.92
CA LYS A 47 12.91 -5.56 9.69
C LYS A 47 12.03 -6.81 9.70
N ILE A 48 10.74 -6.66 10.01
CA ILE A 48 9.82 -7.81 10.08
C ILE A 48 9.64 -8.47 8.71
N VAL A 49 9.65 -7.69 7.62
CA VAL A 49 9.57 -8.25 6.27
C VAL A 49 10.85 -9.01 5.92
N LEU A 50 12.03 -8.43 6.17
CA LEU A 50 13.30 -9.09 5.90
C LEU A 50 13.47 -10.37 6.71
N ASP A 51 13.08 -10.36 7.99
CA ASP A 51 13.12 -11.55 8.85
C ASP A 51 12.24 -12.67 8.27
N ARG A 52 11.00 -12.33 7.86
CA ARG A 52 10.08 -13.29 7.22
C ARG A 52 10.61 -13.83 5.90
N VAL A 53 11.24 -12.98 5.07
CA VAL A 53 11.86 -13.41 3.82
C VAL A 53 12.99 -14.40 4.11
N SER A 54 13.89 -14.07 5.05
CA SER A 54 14.97 -14.97 5.44
C SER A 54 14.44 -16.31 5.96
N GLU A 55 13.40 -16.29 6.78
CA GLU A 55 12.78 -17.49 7.32
C GLU A 55 12.15 -18.36 6.23
N SER A 56 11.53 -17.76 5.21
CA SER A 56 10.94 -18.47 4.08
C SER A 56 11.98 -19.11 3.15
N GLN A 57 13.19 -18.52 3.07
CA GLN A 57 14.30 -19.10 2.32
C GLN A 57 14.87 -20.34 3.02
N ILE A 58 14.79 -20.39 4.35
CA ILE A 58 15.25 -21.54 5.16
C ILE A 58 14.19 -22.65 5.12
N ASP A 59 12.92 -22.32 5.21
CA ASP A 59 11.81 -23.26 5.13
C ASP A 59 10.75 -22.81 4.11
N PRO A 60 10.86 -23.29 2.85
CA PRO A 60 9.91 -22.96 1.78
C PRO A 60 8.47 -23.39 2.09
N ASN A 61 8.25 -24.37 2.99
CA ASN A 61 6.90 -24.83 3.33
C ASN A 61 6.11 -23.78 4.13
N ARG A 62 6.76 -22.71 4.59
CA ARG A 62 6.10 -21.57 5.25
C ARG A 62 5.34 -20.68 4.28
N LEU A 63 5.64 -20.76 2.99
CA LEU A 63 4.94 -20.02 1.94
C LEU A 63 3.80 -20.88 1.42
N LEU A 64 2.59 -20.34 1.49
CA LEU A 64 1.43 -20.97 0.84
C LEU A 64 1.37 -20.51 -0.61
N ASP A 65 0.94 -21.41 -1.49
CA ASP A 65 0.65 -21.07 -2.87
C ASP A 65 -0.56 -20.12 -2.93
N TRP A 66 -0.35 -18.93 -3.47
CA TRP A 66 -1.40 -17.91 -3.54
C TRP A 66 -2.57 -18.33 -4.45
N GLU A 67 -2.29 -19.02 -5.55
CA GLU A 67 -3.28 -19.48 -6.50
C GLU A 67 -4.14 -20.61 -5.90
N GLU A 68 -3.59 -21.40 -4.97
CA GLU A 68 -4.33 -22.39 -4.19
C GLU A 68 -5.20 -21.74 -3.11
N VAL A 69 -4.63 -20.84 -2.30
CA VAL A 69 -5.35 -20.25 -1.15
C VAL A 69 -6.45 -19.27 -1.58
N SER A 70 -6.22 -18.49 -2.63
CA SER A 70 -7.18 -17.47 -3.11
C SER A 70 -8.52 -18.07 -3.55
N LYS A 71 -8.56 -19.34 -3.96
CA LYS A 71 -9.80 -20.05 -4.31
C LYS A 71 -10.77 -20.23 -3.15
N ASN A 72 -10.30 -20.06 -1.91
CA ASN A 72 -11.09 -20.24 -0.68
C ASN A 72 -11.42 -18.91 0.04
N LEU A 73 -11.15 -17.77 -0.60
CA LEU A 73 -11.48 -16.42 -0.11
C LEU A 73 -12.69 -15.85 -0.87
#